data_AF-A0A2A9P4U1-F1
#
_entry.id   AF-A0A2A9P4U1-F1
#
_cell.length_a   1.000
_cell.length_b   1.000
_cell.length_c   1.000
_cell.angle_alpha   90.00
_cell.angle_beta   90.00
_cell.angle_gamma   90.00
#
_symmetry.space_group_name_H-M   'P 1'
#
loop_
_entity.id
_entity.type
_entity.pdbx_description
1 polymer ?
#
loop_
_entity_poly.entity_id
_entity_poly.type
_entity_poly.pdbx_seq_one_letter_code
_entity_poly.pdbx_strand_id
1 'polypeptide(L)'
;MLVVLLVNLDLPHGLCNGSQGIICGFEKYDFALRTIPVSSDPEYETLKERQVQLFATEQKQVMWPRVLFHNGERRTIYPHCEVNAVGNGKPHSLLHRTQIPLAAAWAMSIHKSQGMTLDRVIVDLTRAFEEGQVYVALSRARSLTGLKVEGAAEGLAVGRGGNADVQRFLRDKFGPELLREHHT
;
A
#
# COMPACT_ATOMS: atom_id res chain seq x y z
N MET A 1 12.18 -11.60 -8.12
CA MET A 1 11.31 -11.70 -6.93
C MET A 1 10.13 -10.75 -7.08
N LEU A 2 8.89 -11.19 -6.84
CA LEU A 2 7.69 -10.35 -6.89
C LEU A 2 7.65 -9.41 -5.67
N VAL A 3 7.46 -8.12 -5.93
CA VAL A 3 7.45 -7.06 -4.92
C VAL A 3 6.31 -6.07 -5.14
N VAL A 4 5.96 -5.34 -4.08
CA VAL A 4 5.02 -4.22 -4.11
C VAL A 4 5.69 -3.00 -3.53
N LEU A 5 5.49 -1.85 -4.18
CA LEU A 5 5.96 -0.55 -3.73
C LEU A 5 5.08 -0.04 -2.59
N LEU A 6 5.71 0.42 -1.51
CA LEU A 6 5.03 0.85 -0.29
C LEU A 6 4.81 2.37 -0.20
N VAL A 7 5.36 3.13 -1.14
CA VAL A 7 5.36 4.60 -1.13
C VAL A 7 4.95 5.16 -2.49
N ASN A 8 4.54 6.41 -2.53
CA ASN A 8 4.38 7.13 -3.79
C ASN A 8 5.75 7.64 -4.23
N LEU A 9 6.25 7.10 -5.34
CA LEU A 9 7.59 7.39 -5.85
C LEU A 9 7.55 8.36 -7.03
N ASP A 10 6.69 8.10 -8.01
CA ASP A 10 6.58 8.87 -9.25
C ASP A 10 5.18 8.72 -9.84
N LEU A 11 4.25 9.56 -9.35
CA LEU A 11 2.85 9.51 -9.73
C LEU A 11 2.61 9.72 -11.25
N PRO A 12 3.29 10.66 -11.94
CA PRO A 12 3.17 10.82 -13.39
C PRO A 12 3.48 9.56 -14.19
N HIS A 13 4.45 8.75 -13.73
CA HIS A 13 4.80 7.46 -14.36
C HIS A 13 4.03 6.28 -13.75
N GLY A 14 3.03 6.52 -12.90
CA GLY A 14 2.19 5.48 -12.32
C GLY A 14 2.88 4.64 -11.23
N LEU A 15 3.95 5.14 -10.62
CA LEU A 15 4.67 4.47 -9.53
C LEU A 15 4.17 4.97 -8.17
N CYS A 16 3.06 4.39 -7.73
CA CYS A 16 2.40 4.69 -6.46
C CYS A 16 2.45 3.52 -5.47
N ASN A 17 2.03 3.77 -4.24
CA ASN A 17 1.82 2.72 -3.24
C ASN A 17 0.84 1.67 -3.80
N GLY A 18 1.26 0.40 -3.79
CA GLY A 18 0.54 -0.72 -4.40
C GLY A 18 1.03 -1.12 -5.77
N SER A 19 1.93 -0.36 -6.39
CA SER A 19 2.54 -0.74 -7.67
C SER A 19 3.31 -2.05 -7.54
N GLN A 20 2.88 -3.07 -8.28
CA GLN A 20 3.49 -4.40 -8.26
C GLN A 20 4.59 -4.48 -9.32
N GLY A 21 5.65 -5.25 -9.05
CA GLY A 21 6.74 -5.47 -10.00
C GLY A 21 7.63 -6.64 -9.65
N ILE A 22 8.62 -6.91 -10.50
CA ILE A 22 9.59 -7.98 -10.32
C ILE A 22 10.98 -7.36 -10.19
N ILE A 23 11.71 -7.71 -9.13
CA ILE A 23 13.14 -7.41 -9.04
C ILE A 23 13.84 -8.13 -10.19
N CYS A 24 14.41 -7.35 -11.10
CA CYS A 24 15.05 -7.81 -12.35
C CYS A 24 16.58 -7.62 -12.35
N GLY A 25 17.15 -7.12 -11.26
CA GLY A 25 18.59 -6.99 -11.09
C GLY A 25 18.94 -6.07 -9.91
N PHE A 26 20.23 -5.79 -9.79
CA PHE A 26 20.75 -4.80 -8.85
C PHE A 26 21.79 -3.93 -9.55
N GLU A 27 21.91 -2.66 -9.17
CA GLU A 27 22.88 -1.72 -9.72
C GLU A 27 23.48 -0.79 -8.65
N LYS A 28 24.58 -0.12 -9.00
CA LYS A 28 25.29 0.76 -8.07
C LYS A 28 24.48 2.02 -7.78
N TYR A 29 24.67 2.57 -6.58
CA TYR A 29 24.00 3.80 -6.16
C TYR A 29 24.35 4.97 -7.08
N ASP A 30 23.34 5.67 -7.60
CA ASP A 30 23.51 6.96 -8.25
C ASP A 30 22.75 8.04 -7.48
N PHE A 31 23.49 8.96 -6.85
CA PHE A 31 22.94 10.08 -6.09
C PHE A 31 22.09 11.03 -6.94
N ALA A 32 22.31 11.09 -8.26
CA ALA A 32 21.67 12.07 -9.14
C ALA A 32 20.22 11.72 -9.49
N LEU A 33 19.80 10.45 -9.34
CA LEU A 33 18.51 9.95 -9.82
C LEU A 33 17.41 9.93 -8.74
N ARG A 34 17.65 10.49 -7.56
CA ARG A 34 16.71 10.38 -6.43
C ARG A 34 15.61 11.44 -6.51
N THR A 35 14.38 11.02 -6.77
CA THR A 35 13.17 11.81 -6.48
C THR A 35 12.83 11.68 -5.00
N ILE A 36 12.78 12.81 -4.29
CA ILE A 36 12.37 12.87 -2.88
C ILE A 36 10.89 13.29 -2.85
N PRO A 37 10.00 12.52 -2.22
CA PRO A 37 8.62 12.95 -2.04
C PRO A 37 8.58 14.18 -1.12
N VAL A 38 8.03 15.28 -1.62
CA VAL A 38 7.89 16.55 -0.91
C VAL A 38 6.99 16.36 0.33
N SER A 39 7.48 16.62 1.54
CA SER A 39 6.60 16.90 2.68
C SER A 39 6.48 18.40 2.97
N SER A 40 5.44 18.73 3.73
CA SER A 40 5.06 20.10 4.06
C SER A 40 5.94 20.76 5.12
N ASP A 41 6.83 20.02 5.77
CA ASP A 41 7.62 20.49 6.90
C ASP A 41 9.13 20.36 6.61
N PRO A 42 9.85 21.49 6.51
CA PRO A 42 11.28 21.51 6.19
C PRO A 42 12.17 20.75 7.20
N GLU A 43 11.77 20.67 8.47
CA GLU A 43 12.55 19.98 9.50
C GLU A 43 12.53 18.46 9.28
N TYR A 44 11.35 17.91 8.96
CA TYR A 44 11.21 16.49 8.62
C TYR A 44 11.94 16.11 7.34
N GLU A 45 11.90 16.96 6.30
CA GLU A 45 12.61 16.67 5.05
C GLU A 45 14.12 16.58 5.27
N THR A 46 14.69 17.54 5.99
CA THR A 46 16.12 17.55 6.32
C THR A 46 16.51 16.29 7.09
N LEU A 47 15.67 15.85 8.04
CA LEU A 47 15.90 14.62 8.80
C LEU A 47 15.84 13.38 7.90
N LYS A 48 14.82 13.26 7.03
CA LYS A 48 14.69 12.12 6.10
C LYS A 48 15.88 12.02 5.16
N GLU A 49 16.31 13.14 4.58
CA GLU A 49 17.47 13.21 3.70
C GLU A 49 18.72 12.73 4.39
N ARG A 50 19.00 13.26 5.59
CA ARG A 50 20.15 12.88 6.40
C ARG A 50 20.14 11.39 6.73
N GLN A 51 19.01 10.84 7.16
CA GLN A 51 18.92 9.42 7.52
C GLN A 51 19.12 8.50 6.32
N VAL A 52 18.64 8.87 5.13
CA VAL A 52 18.92 8.07 3.93
C VAL A 52 20.37 8.17 3.50
N GLN A 53 20.99 9.35 3.59
CA GLN A 53 22.43 9.49 3.30
C GLN A 53 23.26 8.61 4.23
N LEU A 54 22.99 8.65 5.54
CA LEU A 54 23.64 7.79 6.53
C LEU A 54 23.42 6.30 6.22
N PHE A 55 22.18 5.91 5.91
CA PHE A 55 21.88 4.53 5.52
C PHE A 55 22.69 4.08 4.30
N ALA A 56 22.84 4.95 3.30
CA ALA A 56 23.58 4.63 2.07
C ALA A 56 25.10 4.58 2.28
N THR A 57 25.66 5.38 3.19
CA THR A 57 27.11 5.44 3.43
C THR A 57 27.59 4.46 4.49
N GLU A 58 26.81 4.23 5.56
CA GLU A 58 27.18 3.35 6.68
C GLU A 58 26.93 1.88 6.37
N GLN A 59 25.84 1.57 5.66
CA GLN A 59 25.65 0.22 5.16
C GLN A 59 26.62 0.03 4.00
N LYS A 60 27.47 -1.01 4.03
CA LYS A 60 28.34 -1.42 2.91
C LYS A 60 27.53 -1.91 1.68
N GLN A 61 26.28 -1.48 1.54
CA GLN A 61 25.31 -1.86 0.53
C GLN A 61 25.65 -1.09 -0.76
N VAL A 62 26.45 -1.71 -1.62
CA VAL A 62 26.87 -1.10 -2.88
C VAL A 62 25.79 -1.21 -3.96
N MET A 63 24.85 -2.16 -3.82
CA MET A 63 23.93 -2.59 -4.87
C MET A 63 22.46 -2.42 -4.44
N TRP A 64 21.67 -1.81 -5.33
CA TRP A 64 20.29 -1.41 -5.09
C TRP A 64 19.35 -2.14 -6.04
N PRO A 65 18.15 -2.56 -5.58
CA PRO A 65 17.25 -3.37 -6.39
C PRO A 65 16.68 -2.56 -7.55
N ARG A 66 16.76 -3.14 -8.75
CA ARG A 66 16.06 -2.65 -9.94
C ARG A 66 14.79 -3.45 -10.14
N VAL A 67 13.67 -2.75 -10.27
CA VAL A 67 12.33 -3.34 -10.40
C VAL A 67 11.77 -3.03 -11.78
N LEU A 68 11.28 -4.06 -12.46
CA LEU A 68 10.40 -3.94 -13.62
C LEU A 68 8.95 -4.02 -13.11
N PHE A 69 8.23 -2.90 -13.16
CA PHE A 69 6.84 -2.80 -12.74
C PHE A 69 5.89 -3.33 -13.82
N HIS A 70 4.69 -3.74 -13.41
CA HIS A 70 3.70 -4.30 -14.36
C HIS A 70 3.18 -3.28 -15.38
N ASN A 71 3.31 -1.98 -15.11
CA ASN A 71 3.03 -0.91 -16.08
C ASN A 71 4.15 -0.73 -17.13
N GLY A 72 5.22 -1.53 -17.07
CA GLY A 72 6.35 -1.47 -18.00
C GLY A 72 7.53 -0.60 -17.54
N GLU A 73 7.32 0.23 -16.50
CA GLU A 73 8.36 1.10 -15.95
C GLU A 73 9.49 0.29 -15.31
N ARG A 74 10.74 0.73 -15.52
CA ARG A 74 11.92 0.18 -14.86
C ARG A 74 12.52 1.25 -13.97
N ARG A 75 12.61 0.97 -12.68
CA ARG A 75 13.25 1.90 -11.72
C ARG A 75 14.11 1.18 -10.72
N THR A 76 15.18 1.86 -10.34
CA THR A 76 16.02 1.49 -9.21
C THR A 76 15.42 2.08 -7.95
N ILE A 77 15.28 1.24 -6.93
CA ILE A 77 14.58 1.60 -5.70
C ILE A 77 15.60 1.87 -4.60
N TYR A 78 15.59 3.12 -4.14
CA TYR A 78 16.48 3.63 -3.10
C TYR A 78 15.81 3.59 -1.72
N PRO A 79 16.58 3.76 -0.63
CA PRO A 79 16.00 3.84 0.70
C PRO A 79 15.04 5.03 0.81
N HIS A 80 13.97 4.80 1.55
CA HIS A 80 13.02 5.80 1.98
C HIS A 80 13.07 5.88 3.50
N CYS A 81 13.02 7.11 4.03
CA CYS A 81 12.94 7.36 5.46
C CYS A 81 11.52 7.85 5.79
N GLU A 82 10.82 7.10 6.62
CA GLU A 82 9.56 7.53 7.22
C GLU A 82 9.86 8.15 8.58
N VAL A 83 9.23 9.28 8.90
CA VAL A 83 9.31 9.93 10.21
C VAL A 83 7.90 10.11 10.75
N ASN A 84 7.71 9.72 12.00
CA ASN A 84 6.45 9.80 12.74
C ASN A 84 6.67 10.57 14.04
N ALA A 85 5.82 11.55 14.30
CA ALA A 85 5.77 12.25 15.58
C ALA A 85 4.91 11.44 16.57
N VAL A 86 5.44 11.22 17.77
CA VAL A 86 4.76 10.48 18.84
C VAL A 86 4.73 11.33 20.11
N GLY A 87 3.55 11.45 20.72
CA GLY A 87 3.34 12.13 22.00
C GLY A 87 2.10 13.02 22.00
N ASN A 88 1.43 13.09 23.15
CA ASN A 88 0.16 13.82 23.34
C ASN A 88 0.36 15.34 23.54
N GLY A 89 1.60 15.82 23.61
CA GLY A 89 1.95 17.23 23.79
C GLY A 89 3.35 17.53 23.25
N LYS A 90 3.63 18.80 22.96
CA LYS A 90 4.95 19.23 22.48
C LYS A 90 5.97 19.31 23.63
N PRO A 91 7.26 19.02 23.38
CA PRO A 91 7.82 18.55 22.11
C PRO A 91 7.52 17.06 21.86
N HIS A 92 7.18 16.73 20.61
CA HIS A 92 6.94 15.35 20.20
C HIS A 92 8.26 14.58 20.12
N SER A 93 8.22 13.27 20.41
CA SER A 93 9.33 12.36 20.08
C SER A 93 9.25 11.99 18.60
N LEU A 94 10.35 12.13 17.87
CA LEU A 94 10.41 11.76 16.46
C LEU A 94 10.98 10.35 16.31
N LEU A 95 10.15 9.43 15.83
CA LEU A 95 10.57 8.08 15.45
C LEU A 95 10.75 8.03 13.95
N HIS A 96 11.86 7.47 13.50
CA HIS A 96 12.12 7.29 12.08
C HIS A 96 12.51 5.86 11.73
N ARG A 97 12.28 5.48 10.49
CA ARG A 97 12.70 4.21 9.92
C ARG A 97 13.20 4.44 8.50
N THR A 98 14.43 4.02 8.23
CA THR A 98 15.00 4.02 6.88
C THR A 98 15.11 2.60 6.35
N GLN A 99 14.51 2.33 5.19
CA GLN A 99 14.52 1.02 4.55
C GLN A 99 14.24 1.13 3.05
N ILE A 100 14.46 0.06 2.30
CA ILE A 100 13.92 -0.05 0.94
C ILE A 100 12.39 -0.15 1.01
N PRO A 101 11.63 0.72 0.31
CA PRO A 101 10.16 0.72 0.35
C PRO A 101 9.54 -0.38 -0.52
N LEU A 102 10.06 -1.60 -0.43
CA LEU A 102 9.54 -2.79 -1.12
C LEU A 102 9.17 -3.84 -0.09
N ALA A 103 8.01 -4.48 -0.30
CA ALA A 103 7.66 -5.71 0.39
C ALA A 103 7.56 -6.88 -0.60
N ALA A 104 7.79 -8.09 -0.12
CA ALA A 104 7.46 -9.29 -0.88
C ALA A 104 5.95 -9.31 -1.16
N ALA A 105 5.56 -9.56 -2.41
CA ALA A 105 4.18 -9.39 -2.86
C ALA A 105 3.51 -10.68 -3.36
N TRP A 106 4.02 -11.84 -2.94
CA TRP A 106 3.37 -13.13 -3.22
C TRP A 106 2.07 -13.31 -2.44
N ALA A 107 2.05 -12.86 -1.19
CA ALA A 107 0.88 -12.88 -0.34
C ALA A 107 0.93 -11.70 0.63
N MET A 108 -0.23 -11.12 0.89
CA MET A 108 -0.40 -10.09 1.92
C MET A 108 -1.76 -10.24 2.57
N SER A 109 -1.87 -9.81 3.83
CA SER A 109 -3.17 -9.79 4.51
C SER A 109 -4.09 -8.72 3.92
N ILE A 110 -5.40 -8.94 4.03
CA ILE A 110 -6.43 -7.98 3.59
C ILE A 110 -6.26 -6.64 4.30
N HIS A 111 -5.98 -6.64 5.61
CA HIS A 111 -5.71 -5.40 6.36
C HIS A 111 -4.54 -4.59 5.79
N LYS A 112 -3.46 -5.27 5.38
CA LYS A 112 -2.30 -4.57 4.78
C LYS A 112 -2.60 -4.02 3.39
N SER A 113 -3.57 -4.57 2.68
CA SER A 113 -4.00 -4.07 1.38
C SER A 113 -4.93 -2.85 1.48
N GLN A 114 -5.41 -2.49 2.67
CA GLN A 114 -6.39 -1.43 2.84
C GLN A 114 -5.86 -0.09 2.30
N GLY A 115 -6.62 0.53 1.38
CA GLY A 115 -6.24 1.78 0.72
C GLY A 115 -5.31 1.61 -0.49
N MET A 116 -4.90 0.39 -0.83
CA MET A 116 -4.09 0.10 -2.02
C MET A 116 -4.98 -0.22 -3.22
N THR A 117 -4.49 0.10 -4.41
CA THR A 117 -5.07 -0.35 -5.69
C THR A 117 -4.10 -1.34 -6.34
N LEU A 118 -4.57 -2.54 -6.62
CA LEU A 118 -3.78 -3.67 -7.12
C LEU A 118 -4.25 -4.06 -8.52
N ASP A 119 -3.31 -4.25 -9.44
CA ASP A 119 -3.63 -4.60 -10.83
C ASP A 119 -3.97 -6.08 -11.00
N ARG A 120 -3.27 -6.95 -10.28
CA ARG A 120 -3.48 -8.40 -10.32
C ARG A 120 -3.50 -8.95 -8.91
N VAL A 121 -4.60 -9.57 -8.53
CA VAL A 121 -4.80 -10.12 -7.19
C VAL A 121 -5.59 -11.41 -7.24
N ILE A 122 -5.16 -12.38 -6.43
CA ILE A 122 -5.93 -13.57 -6.09
C ILE A 122 -6.42 -13.36 -4.65
N VAL A 123 -7.73 -13.42 -4.46
CA VAL A 123 -8.37 -13.27 -3.15
C VAL A 123 -8.92 -14.62 -2.71
N ASP A 124 -8.29 -15.21 -1.70
CA ASP A 124 -8.80 -16.42 -1.04
C ASP A 124 -9.77 -16.02 0.08
N LEU A 125 -11.05 -16.38 -0.09
CA LEU A 125 -12.12 -16.08 0.86
C LEU A 125 -12.47 -17.24 1.79
N THR A 126 -11.72 -18.36 1.74
CA THR A 126 -11.99 -19.55 2.58
C THR A 126 -11.99 -19.23 4.07
N ARG A 127 -11.20 -18.23 4.49
CA ARG A 127 -11.09 -17.78 5.89
C ARG A 127 -11.59 -16.36 6.11
N ALA A 128 -12.45 -15.81 5.25
CA ALA A 128 -13.07 -14.52 5.53
C ALA A 128 -13.94 -14.64 6.79
N PHE A 129 -13.70 -13.79 7.80
CA PHE A 129 -14.37 -13.93 9.11
C PHE A 129 -15.00 -12.64 9.62
N GLU A 130 -14.57 -11.47 9.13
CA GLU A 130 -15.15 -10.18 9.56
C GLU A 130 -16.08 -9.54 8.51
N GLU A 131 -17.09 -8.84 9.01
CA GLU A 131 -18.00 -8.03 8.19
C GLU A 131 -17.23 -6.96 7.41
N GLY A 132 -17.42 -6.92 6.10
CA GLY A 132 -16.74 -5.95 5.22
C GLY A 132 -15.33 -6.33 4.79
N GLN A 133 -14.72 -7.39 5.35
CA GLN A 133 -13.40 -7.87 4.95
C GLN A 133 -13.37 -8.33 3.48
N VAL A 134 -14.45 -9.01 3.05
CA VAL A 134 -14.65 -9.42 1.65
C VAL A 134 -14.68 -8.20 0.73
N TYR A 135 -15.48 -7.18 1.09
CA TYR A 135 -15.55 -5.94 0.33
C TYR A 135 -14.17 -5.25 0.24
N VAL A 136 -13.46 -5.14 1.36
CA VAL A 136 -12.11 -4.54 1.38
C VAL A 136 -11.19 -5.28 0.44
N ALA A 137 -11.16 -6.61 0.46
CA ALA A 137 -10.28 -7.42 -0.39
C ALA A 137 -10.60 -7.29 -1.88
N LEU A 138 -11.89 -7.43 -2.25
CA LEU A 138 -12.32 -7.37 -3.65
C LEU A 138 -12.15 -5.97 -4.23
N SER A 139 -12.45 -4.92 -3.45
CA SER A 139 -12.31 -3.52 -3.87
C SER A 139 -10.85 -3.05 -4.00
N ARG A 140 -9.85 -3.91 -3.78
CA ARG A 140 -8.45 -3.57 -4.11
C ARG A 140 -8.14 -3.81 -5.57
N ALA A 141 -8.84 -4.73 -6.22
CA ALA A 141 -8.61 -5.00 -7.63
C ALA A 141 -9.02 -3.80 -8.48
N ARG A 142 -8.11 -3.33 -9.34
CA ARG A 142 -8.40 -2.23 -10.29
C ARG A 142 -9.44 -2.63 -11.34
N SER A 143 -9.47 -3.91 -11.73
CA SER A 143 -10.38 -4.43 -12.74
C SER A 143 -10.77 -5.87 -12.42
N LEU A 144 -11.95 -6.28 -12.91
CA LEU A 144 -12.42 -7.67 -12.77
C LEU A 144 -11.51 -8.66 -13.51
N THR A 145 -10.92 -8.28 -14.65
CA THR A 145 -9.96 -9.10 -15.39
C THR A 145 -8.69 -9.41 -14.59
N GLY A 146 -8.30 -8.49 -13.70
CA GLY A 146 -7.17 -8.65 -12.80
C GLY A 146 -7.50 -9.37 -11.48
N LEU A 147 -8.76 -9.74 -11.25
CA LEU A 147 -9.25 -10.35 -10.03
C LEU A 147 -9.53 -11.83 -10.24
N LYS A 148 -8.93 -12.67 -9.40
CA LYS A 148 -9.35 -14.07 -9.22
C LYS A 148 -9.83 -14.26 -7.80
N VAL A 149 -10.97 -14.90 -7.62
CA VAL A 149 -11.47 -15.30 -6.31
C VAL A 149 -11.30 -16.80 -6.15
N GLU A 150 -10.77 -17.22 -5.01
CA GLU A 150 -10.63 -18.61 -4.61
C GLU A 150 -11.36 -18.84 -3.28
N GLY A 151 -11.71 -20.10 -3.01
CA GLY A 151 -12.44 -20.51 -1.82
C GLY A 151 -13.93 -20.80 -2.08
N ALA A 152 -14.66 -20.99 -0.99
CA ALA A 152 -16.05 -21.44 -1.02
C ALA A 152 -17.03 -20.26 -1.15
N ALA A 153 -18.16 -20.47 -1.83
CA ALA A 153 -19.16 -19.41 -2.09
C ALA A 153 -19.77 -18.84 -0.80
N GLU A 154 -19.76 -19.62 0.28
CA GLU A 154 -20.18 -19.23 1.62
C GLU A 154 -19.31 -18.08 2.17
N GLY A 155 -18.03 -18.02 1.78
CA GLY A 155 -17.12 -16.93 2.12
C GLY A 155 -17.55 -15.57 1.56
N LEU A 156 -18.27 -15.55 0.44
CA LEU A 156 -18.88 -14.34 -0.12
C LEU A 156 -20.12 -13.89 0.66
N ALA A 157 -20.74 -14.79 1.42
CA ALA A 157 -21.91 -14.49 2.23
C ALA A 157 -21.55 -13.93 3.62
N VAL A 158 -20.27 -13.99 4.02
CA VAL A 158 -19.78 -13.44 5.29
C VAL A 158 -20.04 -11.94 5.34
N GLY A 159 -20.87 -11.52 6.29
CA GLY A 159 -21.28 -10.13 6.43
C GLY A 159 -22.26 -9.64 5.36
N ARG A 160 -23.07 -10.52 4.76
CA ARG A 160 -24.25 -10.10 3.97
C ARG A 160 -25.12 -9.16 4.80
N GLY A 161 -25.36 -7.95 4.28
CA GLY A 161 -26.04 -6.86 5.00
C GLY A 161 -25.11 -5.90 5.74
N GLY A 162 -23.83 -6.23 5.90
CA GLY A 162 -22.83 -5.41 6.58
C GLY A 162 -23.13 -5.21 8.08
N ASN A 163 -22.31 -4.40 8.73
CA ASN A 163 -22.44 -4.15 10.17
C ASN A 163 -23.74 -3.39 10.52
N ALA A 164 -24.53 -3.94 11.45
CA ALA A 164 -25.84 -3.40 11.80
C ALA A 164 -25.81 -1.96 12.32
N ASP A 165 -24.77 -1.57 13.06
CA ASP A 165 -24.62 -0.21 13.57
C ASP A 165 -24.27 0.76 12.45
N VAL A 166 -23.40 0.35 11.51
CA VAL A 166 -23.11 1.12 10.29
C VAL A 166 -24.38 1.31 9.46
N GLN A 167 -25.16 0.24 9.27
CA GLN A 167 -26.42 0.30 8.56
C GLN A 167 -27.43 1.23 9.23
N ARG A 168 -27.53 1.20 10.57
CA ARG A 168 -28.37 2.13 11.35
C ARG A 168 -27.91 3.57 11.15
N PHE A 169 -26.62 3.85 11.32
CA PHE A 169 -26.04 5.17 11.10
C PHE A 169 -26.34 5.73 9.69
N LEU A 170 -26.16 4.91 8.65
CA LEU A 170 -26.42 5.31 7.28
C LEU A 170 -27.90 5.64 7.05
N ARG A 171 -28.82 4.83 7.60
CA ARG A 171 -30.26 5.11 7.54
C ARG A 171 -30.64 6.38 8.28
N ASP A 172 -30.13 6.57 9.49
CA ASP A 172 -30.47 7.73 10.31
C ASP A 172 -29.98 9.04 9.66
N LYS A 173 -28.83 8.99 8.99
CA LYS A 173 -28.20 10.17 8.38
C LYS A 173 -28.71 10.50 6.97
N PHE A 174 -29.01 9.49 6.16
CA PHE A 174 -29.32 9.66 4.73
C PHE A 174 -30.71 9.16 4.32
N GLY A 175 -31.49 8.61 5.26
CA GLY A 175 -32.85 8.14 5.06
C GLY A 175 -32.96 6.63 4.76
N PRO A 176 -34.15 6.04 4.95
CA PRO A 176 -34.38 4.60 4.79
C PRO A 176 -34.37 4.11 3.33
N GLU A 177 -34.49 5.02 2.36
CA GLU A 177 -34.49 4.74 0.92
C GLU A 177 -33.14 4.17 0.42
N LEU A 178 -32.03 4.49 1.12
CA LEU A 178 -30.66 4.20 0.67
C LEU A 178 -30.33 2.71 0.53
N LEU A 179 -31.01 1.84 1.28
CA LEU A 179 -30.72 0.40 1.37
C LEU A 179 -31.79 -0.49 0.74
N ARG A 180 -32.73 0.10 -0.01
CA ARG A 180 -33.69 -0.71 -0.77
C ARG A 180 -32.93 -1.51 -1.82
N GLU A 181 -32.97 -2.84 -1.72
CA GLU A 181 -32.40 -3.73 -2.72
C GLU A 181 -33.07 -3.44 -4.07
N HIS A 182 -32.29 -2.95 -5.04
CA HIS A 182 -32.73 -2.89 -6.43
C HIS A 182 -32.76 -4.32 -6.97
N HIS A 183 -33.87 -5.03 -6.73
CA HIS A 183 -34.18 -6.23 -7.48
C HIS A 183 -34.38 -5.83 -8.95
N THR A 184 -33.43 -6.23 -9.80
CA THR A 184 -33.58 -6.21 -11.26
C THR A 184 -33.44 -7.64 -11.75
#